data_AF-A0A4R4N2W5-F1
#
_entry.id   AF-A0A4R4N2W5-F1
#
_cell.length_a   1.000
_cell.length_b   1.000
_cell.length_c   1.000
_cell.angle_alpha   90.00
_cell.angle_beta   90.00
_cell.angle_gamma   90.00
#
_symmetry.space_group_name_H-M   'P 1'
#
loop_
_entity.id
_entity.type
_entity.pdbx_description
1 polymer ?
#
loop_
_entity_poly.entity_id
_entity_poly.type
_entity_poly.pdbx_seq_one_letter_code
_entity_poly.pdbx_strand_id
1 'polypeptide(L)' 'YKRQLLGAPLTETSLRRLLEATYRELARRTRDRDECRRLVDSANAVRPRTLL' A
#
# COMPACT_ATOMS: atom_id res chain seq x y z
N TYR A 1 -22.80 11.60 -5.33
CA TYR A 1 -21.36 11.49 -5.64
C TYR A 1 -20.75 10.33 -4.87
N LYS A 2 -20.08 9.38 -5.56
CA LYS A 2 -19.27 8.36 -4.87
C LYS A 2 -17.99 9.01 -4.37
N ARG A 3 -17.67 8.87 -3.08
CA ARG A 3 -16.42 9.39 -2.49
C ARG A 3 -15.26 8.48 -2.91
N GLN A 4 -14.22 9.07 -3.49
CA GLN A 4 -13.04 8.36 -3.98
C GLN A 4 -11.78 9.17 -3.65
N LEU A 5 -10.66 8.46 -3.47
CA LEU A 5 -9.34 9.05 -3.27
C LEU A 5 -8.36 8.30 -4.18
N LEU A 6 -7.64 9.05 -5.03
CA LEU A 6 -6.67 8.49 -5.98
C LEU A 6 -7.24 7.32 -6.82
N GLY A 7 -8.51 7.41 -7.22
CA GLY A 7 -9.20 6.39 -8.02
C GLY A 7 -9.72 5.17 -7.23
N ALA A 8 -9.42 5.05 -5.94
CA ALA A 8 -10.00 4.01 -5.08
C ALA A 8 -11.26 4.52 -4.37
N PRO A 9 -12.27 3.67 -4.13
CA PRO A 9 -13.37 3.99 -3.23
C PRO A 9 -12.84 4.44 -1.87
N LEU A 10 -13.45 5.47 -1.27
CA LEU A 10 -13.06 5.97 0.06
C LEU A 10 -13.57 5.03 1.16
N THR A 11 -13.07 3.79 1.17
CA THR A 11 -13.30 2.77 2.20
C THR A 11 -11.94 2.28 2.71
N GLU A 12 -11.85 1.96 4.00
CA GLU A 12 -10.59 1.56 4.62
C GLU A 12 -9.90 0.44 3.84
N THR A 13 -10.62 -0.64 3.52
CA THR A 13 -10.06 -1.78 2.77
C THR A 13 -9.52 -1.37 1.40
N SER A 14 -10.24 -0.52 0.65
CA SER A 14 -9.80 -0.10 -0.69
C SER A 14 -8.56 0.78 -0.62
N LEU A 15 -8.53 1.71 0.35
CA LEU A 15 -7.39 2.59 0.57
C LEU A 15 -6.16 1.84 1.07
N ARG A 16 -6.33 0.89 1.99
CA ARG A 16 -5.24 0.02 2.47
C ARG A 16 -4.65 -0.82 1.34
N ARG A 17 -5.47 -1.36 0.43
CA ARG A 17 -4.99 -2.07 -0.77
C ARG A 17 -4.22 -1.15 -1.71
N LEU A 18 -4.74 0.04 -2.00
CA LEU A 18 -4.04 1.02 -2.85
C LEU A 18 -2.69 1.42 -2.23
N LEU A 19 -2.66 1.63 -0.92
CA LEU A 19 -1.46 2.02 -0.19
C LEU A 19 -0.41 0.89 -0.16
N GLU A 20 -0.84 -0.35 0.10
CA GLU A 20 0.03 -1.53 -0.01
C GLU A 20 0.67 -1.64 -1.40
N ALA A 21 -0.15 -1.55 -2.46
CA ALA A 21 0.34 -1.62 -3.83
C ALA A 21 1.33 -0.49 -4.15
N THR A 22 1.07 0.71 -3.65
CA THR A 22 1.96 1.87 -3.82
C THR A 22 3.32 1.64 -3.17
N TYR A 23 3.36 1.18 -1.91
CA TYR A 23 4.63 0.89 -1.25
C TYR A 23 5.41 -0.23 -1.94
N ARG A 24 4.72 -1.28 -2.41
CA ARG A 24 5.36 -2.36 -3.20
C ARG A 24 5.92 -1.83 -4.51
N GLU A 25 5.23 -0.90 -5.19
CA GLU A 25 5.74 -0.30 -6.42
C GLU A 25 7.01 0.52 -6.19
N LEU A 26 7.02 1.33 -5.13
CA LEU A 26 8.20 2.10 -4.74
C LEU A 26 9.37 1.17 -4.42
N ALA A 27 9.12 0.08 -3.66
CA ALA A 27 10.14 -0.89 -3.29
C ALA A 27 10.76 -1.58 -4.53
N ARG A 28 9.96 -1.85 -5.57
CA ARG A 28 10.45 -2.43 -6.83
C ARG A 28 11.35 -1.49 -7.63
N ARG A 29 11.23 -0.17 -7.43
CA ARG A 29 11.92 0.85 -8.25
C ARG A 29 13.15 1.44 -7.56
N THR A 30 13.22 1.40 -6.23
CA THR A 30 14.39 1.90 -5.52
C THR A 30 15.63 1.02 -5.76
N ARG A 31 16.80 1.65 -5.75
CA ARG A 31 18.12 1.00 -5.80
C ARG A 31 18.79 0.92 -4.43
N ASP A 32 18.22 1.58 -3.43
CA ASP A 32 18.69 1.52 -2.04
C ASP A 32 18.04 0.34 -1.33
N ARG A 33 18.87 -0.56 -0.77
CA ARG A 33 18.40 -1.76 -0.07
C ARG A 33 17.71 -1.44 1.25
N ASP A 34 18.14 -0.41 1.96
CA ASP A 34 17.52 -0.02 3.24
C ASP A 34 16.19 0.68 3.00
N GLU A 35 16.11 1.50 1.95
CA GLU A 35 14.84 2.06 1.50
C GLU A 35 13.87 0.97 1.03
N CYS A 36 14.34 -0.01 0.25
CA CYS A 36 13.53 -1.15 -0.17
C CYS A 36 12.94 -1.88 1.04
N ARG A 37 13.76 -2.16 2.07
CA ARG A 37 13.29 -2.79 3.32
C ARG A 37 12.20 -1.95 4.00
N ARG A 38 12.44 -0.64 4.19
CA ARG A 38 11.46 0.26 4.83
C ARG A 38 10.12 0.30 4.08
N LEU A 39 10.16 0.30 2.75
CA LEU A 39 8.96 0.31 1.91
C LEU A 39 8.21 -1.03 2.00
N VAL A 40 8.92 -2.16 2.04
CA VAL A 40 8.30 -3.47 2.27
C VAL A 40 7.64 -3.55 3.65
N ASP A 41 8.32 -3.07 4.69
CA ASP A 41 7.75 -3.02 6.05
C ASP A 41 6.48 -2.15 6.10
N SER A 42 6.51 -1.00 5.43
CA SER A 42 5.35 -0.11 5.29
C SER A 42 4.19 -0.80 4.55
N ALA A 43 4.48 -1.54 3.48
CA ALA A 43 3.47 -2.34 2.76
C ALA A 43 2.85 -3.41 3.67
N ASN A 44 3.67 -4.11 4.45
CA ASN A 44 3.21 -5.17 5.36
C ASN A 44 2.34 -4.60 6.49
N ALA A 45 2.68 -3.42 7.03
CA ALA A 45 1.90 -2.76 8.09
C ALA A 45 0.48 -2.36 7.63
N VAL A 46 0.34 -1.99 6.36
CA VAL A 46 -0.96 -1.57 5.80
C VAL A 46 -1.75 -2.69 5.13
N ARG A 47 -1.14 -3.86 4.91
CA ARG A 47 -1.80 -5.04 4.33
C ARG A 47 -3.15 -5.29 5.05
N PRO A 48 -4.27 -5.39 4.32
CA PRO A 48 -5.55 -5.71 4.93
C PRO A 48 -5.46 -7.09 5.62
N ARG A 49 -5.85 -7.14 6.90
CA ARG A 49 -5.93 -8.43 7.62
C ARG A 49 -7.13 -9.19 7.07
N THR A 50 -6.87 -10.24 6.31
CA THR A 50 -7.88 -11.27 6.03
C THR A 50 -7.77 -12.30 7.14
N LEU A 51 -8.77 -12.38 8.02
CA LEU A 51 -8.92 -13.54 8.89
C LEU A 51 -9.15 -14.75 7.97
N LEU A 52 -8.16 -15.63 7.87
CA LEU A 52 -8.33 -17.01 7.41
C LEU A 52 -8.10 -17.90 8.62
#